data_AF-A0A651DJR5-F1
#
_entry.id   AF-A0A651DJR5-F1
#
_cell.length_a   1.000
_cell.length_b   1.000
_cell.length_c   1.000
_cell.angle_alpha   90.00
_cell.angle_beta   90.00
_cell.angle_gamma   90.00
#
_symmetry.space_group_name_H-M   'P 1'
#
loop_
_entity.id
_entity.type
_entity.pdbx_description
1 polymer ?
#
loop_
_entity_poly.entity_id
_entity_poly.type
_entity_poly.pdbx_seq_one_letter_code
_entity_poly.pdbx_strand_id
1 'polypeptide(L)'
;MFELMVGIIVISFWLGFIGGPLALFALRTYRVIQDRLVLKKAVFVLLVPCSIGYFLTYRDEQSRFTRLYAVVMTVAFVLIVIGGLLSIYMHLDLHFIY
;
A
#
# COMPACT_ATOMS: atom_id res chain seq x y z
N MET A 1 25.03 13.73 1.04
CA MET A 1 24.43 12.54 0.37
C MET A 1 23.66 11.67 1.36
N PHE A 2 24.25 11.37 2.53
CA PHE A 2 23.59 10.65 3.61
C PHE A 2 22.24 11.25 4.05
N GLU A 3 22.18 12.56 4.33
CA GLU A 3 20.93 13.24 4.74
C GLU A 3 19.80 13.13 3.69
N LEU A 4 20.16 13.15 2.40
CA LEU A 4 19.21 13.02 1.30
C LEU A 4 18.66 11.58 1.21
N MET A 5 19.50 10.56 1.45
CA MET A 5 19.05 9.16 1.53
C MET A 5 18.13 8.93 2.74
N VAL A 6 18.48 9.50 3.90
CA VAL A 6 17.62 9.47 5.10
C VAL A 6 16.27 10.13 4.82
N GLY A 7 16.27 11.30 4.17
CA GLY A 7 15.04 12.00 3.79
C GLY A 7 14.15 11.16 2.88
N ILE A 8 14.72 10.51 1.85
CA ILE A 8 13.97 9.62 0.95
C ILE A 8 13.39 8.42 1.70
N ILE A 9 14.14 7.82 2.62
CA ILE A 9 13.67 6.69 3.44
C ILE A 9 12.49 7.11 4.30
N VAL A 10 12.61 8.22 5.04
CA VAL A 10 11.54 8.70 5.91
C VAL A 10 10.27 8.96 5.10
N ILE A 11 10.38 9.64 3.95
CA ILE A 11 9.23 9.92 3.08
C ILE A 11 8.66 8.62 2.50
N SER A 12 9.50 7.69 2.05
CA SER A 12 9.06 6.42 1.47
C SER A 12 8.36 5.54 2.51
N PHE A 13 8.82 5.54 3.76
CA PHE A 13 8.14 4.86 4.86
C PHE A 13 6.82 5.56 5.21
N TRP A 14 6.79 6.88 5.32
CA TRP A 14 5.54 7.60 5.59
C TRP A 14 4.50 7.35 4.49
N LEU A 15 4.89 7.45 3.22
CA LEU A 15 3.98 7.20 2.10
C LEU A 15 3.63 5.73 1.92
N GLY A 16 4.58 4.82 2.11
CA GLY A 16 4.36 3.38 1.94
C GLY A 16 3.57 2.76 3.09
N PHE A 17 3.96 3.04 4.34
CA PHE A 17 3.43 2.39 5.54
C PHE A 17 2.18 3.07 6.10
N ILE A 18 2.04 4.39 5.93
CA ILE A 18 0.87 5.14 6.39
C ILE A 18 0.02 5.54 5.18
N GLY A 19 0.60 6.26 4.21
CA GLY A 19 -0.13 6.75 3.03
C GLY A 19 -0.81 5.65 2.21
N GLY A 20 -0.09 4.56 1.92
CA GLY A 20 -0.58 3.43 1.13
C GLY A 20 -1.79 2.75 1.75
N PRO A 21 -1.69 2.24 3.00
CA PRO A 21 -2.83 1.65 3.69
C PRO A 21 -4.01 2.61 3.84
N LEU A 22 -3.76 3.89 4.10
CA LEU A 22 -4.82 4.89 4.28
C LEU A 22 -5.55 5.19 2.96
N ALA A 23 -4.81 5.29 1.85
CA ALA A 23 -5.38 5.43 0.51
C ALA A 23 -6.18 4.18 0.09
N LEU A 24 -5.62 2.99 0.33
CA LEU A 24 -6.32 1.71 0.06
C LEU A 24 -7.56 1.57 0.94
N PHE A 25 -7.49 1.99 2.20
CA PHE A 25 -8.62 1.97 3.12
C PHE A 25 -9.73 2.90 2.61
N ALA A 26 -9.41 4.16 2.28
CA ALA A 26 -10.36 5.11 1.72
C ALA A 26 -11.04 4.58 0.43
N LEU A 27 -10.28 3.96 -0.46
CA LEU A 27 -10.80 3.30 -1.67
C LEU A 27 -11.77 2.16 -1.33
N ARG A 28 -11.45 1.32 -0.33
CA ARG A 28 -12.36 0.26 0.14
C ARG A 28 -13.64 0.82 0.73
N THR A 29 -13.55 1.84 1.59
CA THR A 29 -14.72 2.47 2.20
C THR A 29 -15.64 3.08 1.14
N TYR A 30 -15.06 3.78 0.16
CA TYR A 30 -15.80 4.35 -0.95
C TYR A 30 -16.57 3.28 -1.74
N ARG A 31 -15.90 2.17 -2.08
CA ARG A 31 -16.51 1.07 -2.84
C ARG A 31 -17.63 0.37 -2.04
N VAL A 32 -17.39 0.12 -0.76
CA VAL A 32 -18.38 -0.50 0.15
C VAL A 32 -19.65 0.36 0.25
N ILE A 33 -19.51 1.68 0.31
CA ILE A 33 -20.64 2.62 0.34
C ILE A 33 -21.39 2.63 -1.00
N GLN A 34 -20.65 2.65 -2.11
CA GLN A 34 -21.23 2.66 -3.46
C GLN A 34 -22.07 1.40 -3.74
N ASP A 35 -21.56 0.23 -3.41
CA ASP A 35 -22.20 -1.05 -3.72
C ASP A 35 -23.20 -1.51 -2.64
N ARG A 36 -23.39 -0.71 -1.58
CA ARG A 36 -24.27 -1.01 -0.43
C ARG A 36 -24.11 -2.45 0.08
N LEU A 37 -22.87 -2.89 0.25
CA LEU A 37 -22.58 -4.25 0.71
C LEU A 37 -23.23 -4.53 2.07
N VAL A 38 -23.73 -5.76 2.23
CA VAL A 38 -24.21 -6.27 3.52
C VAL A 38 -23.10 -6.13 4.56
N LEU A 39 -23.43 -5.69 5.78
CA LEU A 39 -22.49 -5.35 6.85
C LEU A 39 -21.37 -6.39 7.05
N LYS A 40 -21.70 -7.68 6.97
CA LYS A 40 -20.71 -8.77 7.08
C LYS A 40 -19.65 -8.74 5.98
N LYS A 41 -20.04 -8.49 4.72
CA LYS A 41 -19.10 -8.37 3.58
C LYS A 41 -18.33 -7.05 3.64
N ALA A 42 -18.98 -5.97 4.06
CA ALA A 42 -18.33 -4.68 4.26
C ALA A 42 -17.17 -4.78 5.26
N VAL A 43 -17.41 -5.40 6.42
CA VAL A 43 -16.39 -5.62 7.45
C VAL A 43 -15.27 -6.51 6.93
N PHE A 44 -15.58 -7.56 6.16
CA PHE A 44 -14.57 -8.42 5.52
C PHE A 44 -13.67 -7.65 4.54
N VAL A 45 -14.25 -6.79 3.69
CA VAL A 45 -13.47 -5.97 2.75
C VAL A 45 -12.58 -4.96 3.48
N LEU A 46 -13.08 -4.34 4.56
CA LEU A 46 -12.39 -3.28 5.28
C LEU A 46 -11.28 -3.81 6.22
N LEU A 47 -11.57 -4.84 7.02
CA LEU A 47 -10.65 -5.33 8.05
C LEU A 47 -9.64 -6.34 7.54
N VAL A 48 -9.92 -7.06 6.44
CA VAL A 48 -8.96 -8.05 5.95
C VAL A 48 -7.73 -7.32 5.40
N PRO A 49 -6.52 -7.63 5.93
CA PRO A 49 -5.30 -6.98 5.50
C PRO A 49 -4.94 -7.35 4.05
N CYS A 50 -3.98 -6.62 3.49
CA CYS A 50 -3.37 -6.93 2.19
C CYS A 50 -4.33 -7.01 0.99
N SER A 51 -5.50 -6.36 1.07
CA SER A 51 -6.47 -6.27 -0.03
C SER A 51 -7.14 -7.58 -0.43
N ILE A 52 -6.88 -8.65 0.30
CA ILE A 52 -7.42 -9.98 0.02
C ILE A 52 -8.95 -9.94 0.08
N GLY A 53 -9.51 -9.27 1.10
CA GLY A 53 -10.95 -9.12 1.24
C GLY A 53 -11.62 -8.41 0.06
N TYR A 54 -10.94 -7.43 -0.53
CA TYR A 54 -11.42 -6.70 -1.70
C TYR A 54 -11.43 -7.60 -2.95
N PHE A 55 -10.30 -8.23 -3.28
CA PHE A 55 -10.21 -9.10 -4.46
C PHE A 55 -11.09 -10.34 -4.40
N LEU A 56 -11.30 -10.92 -3.22
CA LEU A 56 -12.22 -12.05 -3.06
C LEU A 56 -13.69 -11.64 -3.21
N THR A 57 -14.05 -10.43 -2.79
CA THR A 57 -15.43 -9.94 -2.88
C THR A 57 -15.78 -9.46 -4.29
N TYR A 58 -14.81 -8.90 -5.01
CA TYR A 58 -14.99 -8.28 -6.33
C TYR A 58 -14.26 -9.03 -7.46
N ARG A 59 -14.05 -10.34 -7.29
CA ARG A 59 -13.21 -11.17 -8.17
C ARG A 59 -13.60 -11.11 -9.64
N ASP A 60 -14.91 -11.05 -9.92
CA ASP A 60 -15.44 -11.08 -11.28
C ASP A 60 -15.60 -9.68 -11.90
N GLU A 61 -15.32 -8.62 -11.14
CA GLU A 61 -15.54 -7.24 -11.58
C GLU A 61 -14.23 -6.59 -12.05
N GLN A 62 -13.91 -6.73 -13.34
CA GLN A 62 -12.81 -6.00 -14.00
C GLN A 62 -13.18 -4.52 -14.24
N SER A 63 -13.56 -3.81 -13.18
CA SER A 63 -13.86 -2.38 -13.28
C SER A 63 -12.58 -1.54 -13.32
N ARG A 64 -12.69 -0.31 -13.83
CA ARG A 64 -11.62 0.71 -13.75
C ARG A 64 -11.16 0.96 -12.30
N PHE A 65 -12.05 0.76 -11.32
CA PHE A 65 -11.74 0.87 -9.90
C PHE A 65 -10.79 -0.23 -9.43
N THR A 66 -11.01 -1.48 -9.86
CA THR A 66 -10.13 -2.61 -9.54
C THR A 66 -8.71 -2.35 -10.06
N ARG A 67 -8.59 -1.77 -11.26
CA ARG A 67 -7.30 -1.37 -11.85
C ARG A 67 -6.63 -0.23 -11.07
N LEU A 68 -7.37 0.82 -10.72
CA LEU A 68 -6.85 1.92 -9.88
C LEU A 68 -6.36 1.41 -8.53
N TYR A 69 -7.17 0.56 -7.88
CA TYR A 69 -6.86 -0.07 -6.62
C TYR A 69 -5.56 -0.89 -6.70
N ALA A 70 -5.42 -1.71 -7.74
CA ALA A 70 -4.20 -2.48 -7.99
C ALA A 70 -2.98 -1.58 -8.18
N VAL A 71 -3.09 -0.48 -8.94
CA VAL A 71 -2.00 0.49 -9.13
C VAL A 71 -1.57 1.10 -7.80
N VAL A 72 -2.52 1.58 -6.98
CA VAL A 72 -2.21 2.17 -5.66
C VAL A 72 -1.50 1.14 -4.76
N MET A 73 -1.97 -0.11 -4.78
CA MET A 73 -1.34 -1.20 -4.03
C MET A 73 0.09 -1.46 -4.52
N THR A 74 0.32 -1.54 -5.82
CA THR A 74 1.66 -1.75 -6.40
C THR A 74 2.60 -0.60 -6.06
N VAL A 75 2.14 0.65 -6.18
CA VAL A 75 2.95 1.83 -5.84
C VAL A 75 3.32 1.82 -4.36
N ALA A 76 2.37 1.57 -3.47
CA ALA A 76 2.64 1.47 -2.03
C ALA A 76 3.63 0.34 -1.73
N PHE A 77 3.48 -0.83 -2.36
CA PHE A 77 4.39 -1.95 -2.19
C PHE A 77 5.81 -1.62 -2.66
N VAL A 78 5.96 -1.01 -3.84
CA VAL A 78 7.26 -0.59 -4.37
C VAL A 78 7.93 0.43 -3.45
N LEU A 79 7.19 1.41 -2.92
CA LEU A 79 7.73 2.38 -1.97
C LEU A 79 8.23 1.72 -0.68
N ILE A 80 7.49 0.74 -0.14
CA ILE A 80 7.92 -0.03 1.04
C ILE A 80 9.18 -0.85 0.71
N VAL A 81 9.23 -1.51 -0.44
CA VAL A 81 10.40 -2.29 -0.86
C VAL A 81 11.63 -1.39 -1.01
N ILE A 82 11.51 -0.23 -1.66
CA ILE A 82 12.61 0.72 -1.81
C ILE A 82 13.05 1.25 -0.45
N GLY A 83 12.11 1.66 0.41
CA GLY A 83 12.41 2.12 1.77
C GLY A 83 13.10 1.05 2.61
N GLY A 84 12.66 -0.20 2.50
CA GLY A 84 13.26 -1.35 3.17
C GLY A 84 14.67 -1.65 2.66
N LEU A 85 14.88 -1.70 1.35
CA LEU A 85 16.20 -1.90 0.74
C LEU A 85 17.18 -0.80 1.13
N LEU A 86 16.75 0.47 1.10
CA LEU A 86 17.58 1.60 1.52
C LEU A 86 17.88 1.57 3.02
N SER A 87 16.92 1.19 3.85
CA SER A 87 17.14 1.04 5.30
C SER A 87 18.13 -0.10 5.61
N ILE A 88 18.05 -1.21 4.88
CA ILE A 88 19.00 -2.32 5.00
C ILE A 88 20.39 -1.87 4.53
N TYR A 89 20.47 -1.16 3.40
CA TYR A 89 21.72 -0.60 2.87
C TYR A 89 22.41 0.32 3.88
N MET A 90 21.63 1.20 4.54
CA MET A 90 22.15 2.09 5.58
C MET A 90 22.55 1.33 6.85
N HIS A 91 21.79 0.33 7.28
CA HIS A 91 22.05 -0.38 8.53
C HIS A 91 23.20 -1.38 8.43
N LEU A 92 23.37 -2.02 7.27
CA LEU A 92 24.49 -2.92 7.02
C LEU A 92 25.81 -2.18 6.81
N ASP A 93 25.81 -0.83 6.90
CA ASP A 93 26.97 0.02 6.63
C ASP A 93 27.75 -0.58 5.45
N LEU A 94 27.10 -0.70 4.29
CA LEU A 94 27.81 -1.09 3.06
C LEU A 94 28.75 0.08 2.67
N HIS A 95 29.80 0.25 3.47
CA HIS A 95 31.07 0.88 3.20
C HIS A 95 31.86 0.08 2.13
N PHE A 96 31.15 -0.58 1.21
CA PHE A 96 31.75 -1.11 0.01
C PHE A 96 31.68 0.00 -1.06
N ILE A 97 32.81 0.68 -1.17
CA ILE A 97 33.24 1.54 -2.29
C ILE A 97 32.89 3.03 -2.14
N TYR A 98 33.54 3.72 -1.20
CA TYR A 98 34.65 4.63 -1.52
C TYR A 98 35.46 4.95 -0.25
#